data_AF-A0A2M9EE26-F1
#
_entry.id   AF-A0A2M9EE26-F1
#
_cell.length_a   1.000
_cell.length_b   1.000
_cell.length_c   1.000
_cell.angle_alpha   90.00
_cell.angle_beta   90.00
_cell.angle_gamma   90.00
#
_symmetry.space_group_name_H-M   'P 1'
#
loop_
_entity.id
_entity.type
_entity.pdbx_description
1 polymer ?
#
loop_
_entity_poly.entity_id
_entity_poly.type
_entity_poly.pdbx_seq_one_letter_code
_entity_poly.pdbx_strand_id
1 'polypeptide(L)'
;MAPLVKIQAKGSQCSLEVGRNEAVAGYSSFWVLADIRCDWMQMCSKLEDVHFVALKKFVEQLDAFILNRQLQPHLEGTEGTWLAFQGEGRRVMLRFALGAIKDCMVHQHQGGFEVEEAILNELVVAFSRLCVVD
;
A
#
# COMPACT_ATOMS: atom_id res chain seq x y z
N MET A 1 13.00 -7.13 -13.93
CA MET A 1 12.71 -5.99 -13.02
C MET A 1 11.90 -6.54 -11.87
N ALA A 2 12.27 -6.23 -10.63
CA ALA A 2 11.47 -6.62 -9.47
C ALA A 2 10.07 -6.00 -9.56
N PRO A 3 9.00 -6.72 -9.18
CA PRO A 3 7.65 -6.17 -9.20
C PRO A 3 7.53 -5.00 -8.23
N LEU A 4 6.94 -3.91 -8.72
CA LEU A 4 6.73 -2.64 -8.04
C LEU A 4 5.29 -2.18 -8.25
N VAL A 5 4.63 -1.78 -7.17
CA VAL A 5 3.37 -1.05 -7.19
C VAL A 5 3.66 0.40 -6.84
N LYS A 6 3.26 1.32 -7.70
CA LYS A 6 3.33 2.76 -7.44
C LYS A 6 1.92 3.34 -7.48
N ILE A 7 1.56 4.03 -6.41
CA ILE A 7 0.28 4.71 -6.25
C ILE A 7 0.56 6.20 -6.08
N GLN A 8 0.10 7.01 -7.03
CA GLN A 8 0.25 8.46 -6.98
C GLN A 8 -1.08 9.09 -6.57
N ALA A 9 -1.00 10.10 -5.71
CA ALA A 9 -2.14 10.93 -5.37
C ALA A 9 -2.61 11.75 -6.57
N LYS A 10 -3.93 11.92 -6.69
CA LYS A 10 -4.55 12.72 -7.73
C LYS A 10 -4.18 14.20 -7.57
N GLY A 11 -3.51 14.74 -8.59
CA GLY A 11 -3.15 16.16 -8.65
C GLY A 11 -2.13 16.62 -7.60
N SER A 12 -1.37 15.72 -6.98
CA SER A 12 -0.33 16.09 -6.01
C SER A 12 0.95 15.27 -6.17
N GLN A 13 1.99 15.66 -5.43
CA GLN A 13 3.27 14.94 -5.42
C GLN A 13 3.31 13.79 -4.40
N CYS A 14 2.23 13.51 -3.68
CA CYS A 14 2.20 12.41 -2.71
C CYS A 14 2.16 11.05 -3.39
N SER A 15 2.99 10.11 -2.95
CA SER A 15 3.02 8.75 -3.48
C SER A 15 3.19 7.70 -2.40
N LEU A 16 2.75 6.49 -2.73
CA LEU A 16 3.06 5.28 -1.98
C LEU A 16 3.60 4.23 -2.96
N GLU A 17 4.73 3.64 -2.60
CA GLU A 17 5.40 2.61 -3.38
C GLU A 17 5.53 1.34 -2.53
N VAL A 18 5.22 0.20 -3.14
CA VAL A 18 5.39 -1.13 -2.54
C VAL A 18 6.21 -1.97 -3.50
N GLY A 19 7.36 -2.44 -3.07
CA GLY A 19 8.17 -3.36 -3.85
C GLY A 19 8.52 -4.60 -3.06
N ARG A 20 8.87 -5.65 -3.79
CA ARG A 20 9.30 -6.91 -3.21
C ARG A 20 10.82 -6.92 -3.03
N ASN A 21 11.29 -7.38 -1.88
CA ASN A 21 12.70 -7.67 -1.66
C ASN A 21 13.10 -8.96 -2.37
N GLU A 22 14.38 -9.09 -2.68
CA GLU A 22 14.92 -10.37 -3.16
C GLU A 22 14.72 -11.44 -2.08
N ALA A 23 14.21 -12.61 -2.49
CA ALA A 23 13.90 -13.68 -1.56
C ALA A 23 15.18 -14.21 -0.93
N VAL A 24 15.37 -13.96 0.37
CA VAL A 24 16.41 -14.63 1.17
C VAL A 24 15.72 -15.75 1.93
N ALA A 25 16.10 -17.01 1.63
CA ALA A 25 15.64 -18.22 2.34
C ALA A 25 14.13 -18.55 2.26
N GLY A 26 13.47 -18.37 1.10
CA GLY A 26 12.08 -18.80 0.88
C GLY A 26 11.02 -17.92 1.55
N TYR A 27 11.44 -16.76 2.05
CA TYR A 27 10.59 -15.77 2.68
C TYR A 27 10.31 -14.61 1.74
N SER A 28 9.06 -14.16 1.66
CA SER A 28 8.68 -12.99 0.87
C SER A 28 8.55 -11.77 1.78
N SER A 29 9.42 -10.80 1.58
CA SER A 29 9.36 -9.52 2.26
C SER A 29 9.22 -8.38 1.27
N PHE A 30 8.69 -7.27 1.76
CA PHE A 30 8.37 -6.10 0.98
C PHE A 30 8.94 -4.87 1.65
N TRP A 31 9.34 -3.91 0.83
CA TRP A 31 9.55 -2.55 1.30
C TRP A 31 8.33 -1.71 0.96
N VAL A 32 8.03 -0.74 1.83
CA VAL A 32 6.95 0.23 1.64
C VAL A 32 7.53 1.63 1.85
N LEU A 33 7.33 2.50 0.87
CA LEU A 33 7.76 3.89 0.91
C LEU A 33 6.55 4.80 0.75
N ALA A 34 6.34 5.70 1.71
CA ALA A 34 5.39 6.80 1.60
C ALA A 34 6.17 8.12 1.51
N ASP A 35 5.96 8.88 0.43
CA ASP A 35 6.48 10.25 0.25
C ASP A 35 5.28 11.19 0.15
N ILE A 36 5.03 11.96 1.20
CA ILE A 36 3.89 12.87 1.32
C ILE A 36 4.41 14.29 1.31
N ARG A 37 3.94 15.08 0.34
CA ARG A 37 4.37 16.46 0.13
C ARG A 37 3.17 17.39 0.04
N CYS A 38 3.20 18.46 0.82
CA CYS A 38 2.28 19.59 0.72
C CYS A 38 3.06 20.90 0.78
N ASP A 39 2.37 22.03 0.59
CA ASP A 39 2.98 23.36 0.41
C ASP A 39 3.93 23.80 1.55
N TRP A 40 3.79 23.22 2.74
CA TRP A 40 4.53 23.63 3.94
C TRP A 40 5.24 22.46 4.65
N MET A 41 5.16 21.23 4.11
CA MET A 41 5.74 20.05 4.75
C MET A 41 6.07 18.94 3.75
N GLN A 42 7.18 18.27 4.00
CA GLN A 42 7.54 17.00 3.36
C GLN A 42 7.75 15.95 4.44
N MET A 43 7.12 14.78 4.24
CA MET A 43 7.31 13.60 5.08
C MET A 43 7.64 12.42 4.18
N CYS A 44 8.77 11.77 4.47
CA CYS A 44 9.20 10.56 3.78
C CYS A 44 9.40 9.46 4.82
N SER A 45 8.80 8.29 4.61
CA SER A 45 8.89 7.16 5.52
C SER A 45 9.03 5.88 4.73
N LYS A 46 10.08 5.12 5.02
CA LYS A 46 10.37 3.84 4.37
C LYS A 46 10.50 2.75 5.43
N LEU A 47 9.82 1.63 5.20
CA LEU A 47 10.03 0.37 5.89
C LEU A 47 10.60 -0.62 4.90
N GLU A 48 11.70 -1.29 5.27
CA GLU A 48 12.42 -2.20 4.37
C GLU A 48 11.94 -3.65 4.49
N ASP A 49 11.36 -4.04 5.63
CA ASP A 49 11.01 -5.43 5.92
C ASP A 49 9.58 -5.56 6.45
N VAL A 50 8.63 -5.65 5.52
CA VAL A 50 7.20 -5.80 5.79
C VAL A 50 6.73 -7.14 5.24
N HIS A 51 5.92 -7.86 6.01
CA HIS A 51 5.25 -9.08 5.54
C HIS A 51 3.75 -8.89 5.54
N PHE A 52 3.16 -9.08 4.36
CA PHE A 52 1.73 -8.96 4.21
C PHE A 52 1.02 -10.28 4.50
N VAL A 53 0.02 -10.23 5.39
CA VAL A 53 -0.64 -11.42 5.96
C VAL A 53 -1.62 -12.10 4.99
N ALA A 54 -2.07 -11.42 3.93
CA ALA A 54 -3.01 -12.00 2.97
C ALA A 54 -3.02 -11.28 1.60
N LEU A 55 -1.84 -11.07 0.99
CA LEU A 55 -1.72 -10.26 -0.22
C LEU A 55 -2.65 -10.69 -1.37
N LYS A 56 -2.79 -12.01 -1.61
CA LYS A 56 -3.70 -12.54 -2.64
C LYS A 56 -5.16 -12.19 -2.38
N LYS A 57 -5.62 -12.34 -1.13
CA LYS A 57 -7.00 -12.00 -0.74
C LYS A 57 -7.25 -10.50 -0.87
N PHE A 58 -6.25 -9.68 -0.55
CA PHE A 58 -6.33 -8.23 -0.75
C PHE A 58 -6.51 -7.87 -2.22
N VAL A 59 -5.79 -8.53 -3.15
CA VAL A 59 -5.98 -8.32 -4.59
C VAL A 59 -7.41 -8.64 -5.02
N GLU A 60 -7.97 -9.76 -4.57
CA GLU A 60 -9.35 -10.16 -4.84
C GLU A 60 -10.36 -9.13 -4.30
N GLN A 61 -10.11 -8.59 -3.09
CA GLN A 61 -10.92 -7.52 -2.52
C GLN A 61 -10.81 -6.22 -3.30
N LEU A 62 -9.60 -5.85 -3.74
CA LEU A 62 -9.36 -4.64 -4.51
C LEU A 62 -10.06 -4.70 -5.87
N ASP A 63 -10.04 -5.86 -6.53
CA ASP A 63 -10.78 -6.11 -7.77
C ASP A 63 -12.29 -5.98 -7.56
N ALA A 64 -12.83 -6.63 -6.53
CA ALA A 64 -14.25 -6.51 -6.18
C ALA A 64 -14.65 -5.06 -5.83
N PHE A 65 -13.75 -4.30 -5.20
CA PHE A 65 -13.95 -2.90 -4.86
C PHE A 65 -14.14 -2.02 -6.11
N ILE A 66 -13.56 -2.39 -7.26
CA ILE A 66 -13.76 -1.69 -8.55
C ILE A 66 -15.26 -1.58 -8.89
N LEU A 67 -16.00 -2.64 -8.63
CA LEU A 67 -17.44 -2.71 -8.91
C LEU A 67 -18.30 -2.30 -7.70
N ASN A 68 -17.81 -2.52 -6.47
CA ASN A 68 -18.53 -2.22 -5.24
C ASN A 68 -17.71 -1.34 -4.29
N ARG A 69 -17.94 -0.02 -4.34
CA ARG A 69 -17.27 0.99 -3.52
C ARG A 69 -17.58 0.94 -2.01
N GLN A 70 -18.53 0.10 -1.59
CA GLN A 70 -18.81 -0.12 -0.16
C GLN A 70 -17.81 -1.08 0.49
N LEU A 71 -17.09 -1.85 -0.32
CA LEU A 71 -16.00 -2.69 0.18
C LEU A 71 -14.83 -1.82 0.65
N GLN A 72 -14.07 -2.35 1.60
CA GLN A 72 -12.87 -1.70 2.14
C GLN A 72 -11.70 -2.69 2.06
N PRO A 73 -11.06 -2.84 0.89
CA PRO A 73 -9.88 -3.69 0.74
C PRO A 73 -8.82 -3.25 1.74
N HIS A 74 -8.34 -4.20 2.55
CA HIS A 74 -7.38 -3.95 3.62
C HIS A 74 -6.21 -4.93 3.52
N LEU A 75 -5.01 -4.38 3.41
CA LEU A 75 -3.76 -5.13 3.36
C LEU A 75 -3.02 -4.93 4.67
N GLU A 76 -3.01 -5.97 5.50
CA GLU A 76 -2.27 -5.97 6.76
C GLU A 76 -0.84 -6.46 6.55
N GLY A 77 0.09 -5.71 7.12
CA GLY A 77 1.51 -6.00 7.20
C GLY A 77 1.98 -6.23 8.64
N THR A 78 3.26 -6.55 8.80
CA THR A 78 3.90 -6.65 10.12
C THR A 78 4.05 -5.29 10.80
N GLU A 79 4.26 -5.34 12.12
CA GLU A 79 4.59 -4.18 12.97
C GLU A 79 3.55 -3.04 12.93
N GLY A 80 2.29 -3.37 12.61
CA GLY A 80 1.21 -2.39 12.51
C GLY A 80 1.22 -1.60 11.20
N THR A 81 1.93 -2.08 10.18
CA THR A 81 1.88 -1.56 8.81
C THR A 81 0.60 -2.02 8.12
N TRP A 82 -0.09 -1.14 7.41
CA TRP A 82 -1.28 -1.50 6.65
C TRP A 82 -1.58 -0.52 5.52
N LEU A 83 -2.34 -0.98 4.52
CA LEU A 83 -2.90 -0.17 3.43
C LEU A 83 -4.39 -0.45 3.31
N ALA A 84 -5.21 0.58 3.11
CA ALA A 84 -6.65 0.47 2.98
C ALA A 84 -7.16 1.32 1.80
N PHE A 85 -8.07 0.77 1.01
CA PHE A 85 -8.83 1.52 0.02
C PHE A 85 -10.25 1.76 0.53
N GLN A 86 -10.73 2.99 0.40
CA GLN A 86 -12.07 3.36 0.81
C GLN A 86 -12.76 4.20 -0.27
N GLY A 87 -14.01 3.86 -0.57
CA GLY A 87 -14.88 4.69 -1.40
C GLY A 87 -15.52 5.81 -0.59
N GLU A 88 -15.38 7.06 -1.05
CA GLU A 88 -16.09 8.23 -0.53
C GLU A 88 -16.93 8.85 -1.65
N GLY A 89 -18.10 8.27 -1.89
CA GLY A 89 -18.94 8.60 -3.03
C GLY A 89 -18.25 8.20 -4.35
N ARG A 90 -17.82 9.20 -5.14
CA ARG A 90 -17.04 8.99 -6.38
C ARG A 90 -15.53 9.04 -6.17
N ARG A 91 -15.07 9.40 -4.96
CA ARG A 91 -13.65 9.47 -4.64
C ARG A 91 -13.18 8.12 -4.14
N VAL A 92 -11.92 7.81 -4.41
CA VAL A 92 -11.25 6.66 -3.82
C VAL A 92 -10.10 7.19 -2.99
N MET A 93 -10.09 6.85 -1.72
CA MET A 93 -9.06 7.22 -0.78
C MET A 93 -8.16 6.02 -0.52
N LEU A 94 -6.86 6.20 -0.70
CA LEU A 94 -5.85 5.32 -0.09
C LEU A 94 -5.55 5.85 1.30
N ARG A 95 -5.59 4.98 2.30
CA ARG A 95 -5.07 5.22 3.64
C ARG A 95 -3.98 4.22 3.95
N PHE A 96 -3.01 4.61 4.76
CA PHE A 96 -1.94 3.72 5.15
C PHE A 96 -1.44 4.04 6.56
N ALA A 97 -0.83 3.05 7.18
CA ALA A 97 0.12 3.24 8.26
C ALA A 97 1.40 2.47 7.95
N LEU A 98 2.54 3.10 8.24
CA LEU A 98 3.84 2.44 8.29
C LEU A 98 4.22 2.32 9.75
N GLY A 99 4.16 1.08 10.25
CA GLY A 99 4.36 0.76 11.66
C GLY A 99 5.71 0.13 11.92
N ALA A 100 6.33 0.50 13.04
CA ALA A 100 7.55 -0.11 13.54
C ALA A 100 7.43 -0.35 15.05
N ILE A 101 8.02 -1.44 15.54
CA ILE A 101 8.10 -1.69 16.98
C ILE A 101 9.51 -1.33 17.47
N LYS A 102 9.59 -0.41 18.42
CA LYS A 102 10.83 -0.07 19.11
C LYS A 102 10.59 -0.03 20.61
N ASP A 103 11.47 -0.67 21.38
CA ASP A 103 11.38 -0.71 22.85
C ASP A 103 10.01 -1.18 23.38
N CYS A 104 9.43 -2.21 22.72
CA CYS A 104 8.09 -2.75 22.98
C CYS A 104 6.93 -1.74 22.79
N MET A 105 7.18 -0.60 22.14
CA MET A 105 6.18 0.40 21.77
C MET A 105 5.96 0.40 20.27
N VAL A 106 4.68 0.47 19.88
CA VAL A 106 4.28 0.57 18.47
C VAL A 106 4.33 2.04 18.08
N HIS A 107 5.14 2.36 17.07
CA HIS A 107 5.18 3.65 16.42
C HIS A 107 4.56 3.52 15.04
N GLN A 108 3.66 4.45 14.68
CA GLN A 108 3.02 4.46 13.37
C GLN A 108 3.09 5.83 12.73
N HIS A 109 3.48 5.87 11.46
CA HIS A 109 3.28 7.01 10.59
C HIS A 109 2.07 6.74 9.71
N GLN A 110 1.01 7.53 9.91
CA GLN A 110 -0.25 7.36 9.21
C GLN A 110 -0.45 8.47 8.19
N GLY A 111 -1.09 8.13 7.08
CA GLY A 111 -1.42 9.09 6.03
C GLY A 111 -2.49 8.57 5.08
N GLY A 112 -2.84 9.41 4.13
CA GLY A 112 -3.76 9.03 3.08
C GLY A 112 -3.95 10.13 2.05
N PHE A 113 -4.41 9.75 0.87
CA PHE A 113 -4.65 10.66 -0.24
C PHE A 113 -5.69 10.10 -1.21
N GLU A 114 -6.30 10.99 -2.00
CA GLU A 114 -7.21 10.60 -3.08
C GLU A 114 -6.41 10.00 -4.23
N VAL A 115 -6.89 8.89 -4.78
CA VAL A 115 -6.36 8.24 -5.98
C VAL A 115 -7.35 8.36 -7.13
N GLU A 116 -6.84 8.38 -8.36
CA GLU A 116 -7.69 8.36 -9.55
C GLU A 116 -8.38 7.01 -9.71
N GLU A 117 -9.66 7.01 -10.06
CA GLU A 117 -10.40 5.76 -10.28
C GLU A 117 -9.83 4.95 -11.45
N ALA A 118 -9.30 5.64 -12.47
CA ALA A 118 -8.76 5.01 -13.67
C ALA A 118 -7.59 4.04 -13.38
N ILE A 119 -6.82 4.30 -12.32
CA ILE A 119 -5.64 3.49 -12.01
C ILE A 119 -5.96 2.19 -11.26
N LEU A 120 -7.19 1.98 -10.78
CA LEU A 120 -7.51 0.84 -9.91
C LEU A 120 -7.28 -0.52 -10.58
N ASN A 121 -7.61 -0.65 -11.87
CA ASN A 121 -7.34 -1.88 -12.63
C ASN A 121 -5.82 -2.15 -12.73
N GLU A 122 -5.04 -1.10 -12.94
CA GLU A 122 -3.57 -1.20 -12.99
C GLU A 122 -3.00 -1.62 -11.63
N LEU A 123 -3.57 -1.11 -10.53
CA LEU A 123 -3.18 -1.51 -9.17
C LEU A 123 -3.47 -2.98 -8.90
N VAL A 124 -4.64 -3.50 -9.30
CA VAL A 124 -4.96 -4.94 -9.16
C VAL A 124 -3.91 -5.79 -9.87
N VAL A 125 -3.55 -5.42 -11.11
CA VAL A 125 -2.52 -6.13 -11.87
C VAL A 125 -1.14 -6.02 -11.20
N ALA A 126 -0.78 -4.83 -10.72
CA ALA A 126 0.52 -4.61 -10.09
C ALA A 126 0.65 -5.41 -8.76
N PHE A 127 -0.37 -5.39 -7.90
CA PHE A 127 -0.39 -6.19 -6.68
C PHE A 127 -0.46 -7.70 -6.96
N SER A 128 -1.12 -8.12 -8.05
CA SER A 128 -1.11 -9.52 -8.48
C SER A 128 0.31 -10.00 -8.81
N ARG A 129 1.13 -9.16 -9.45
CA ARG A 129 2.54 -9.47 -9.75
C ARG A 129 3.40 -9.59 -8.50
N LEU A 130 3.06 -8.88 -7.42
CA LEU A 130 3.73 -9.04 -6.13
C LEU A 130 3.44 -10.41 -5.47
N CYS A 131 2.34 -11.08 -5.84
CA CYS A 131 1.97 -12.39 -5.28
C CYS A 131 2.75 -13.57 -5.88
N VAL A 132 3.31 -13.43 -7.08
CA VAL A 132 3.95 -14.55 -7.80
C VAL A 132 5.33 -14.79 -7.23
N VAL A 133 5.52 -15.86 -6.47
CA VAL A 133 6.84 -16.37 -6.05
C VAL A 133 7.45 -17.08 -7.26
N ASP A 134 8.46 -16.48 -7.89
CA ASP A 134 9.35 -17.20 -8.79
C ASP A 134 10.28 -18.14 -7.98
#